data_AF-U6LN65-F1
#
_entry.id   AF-U6LN65-F1
#
_cell.length_a   1.000
_cell.length_b   1.000
_cell.length_c   1.000
_cell.angle_alpha   90.00
_cell.angle_beta   90.00
_cell.angle_gamma   90.00
#
_symmetry.space_group_name_H-M   'P 1'
#
loop_
_entity.id
_entity.type
_entity.pdbx_description
1 polymer ?
#
loop_
_entity_poly.entity_id
_entity_poly.type
_entity_poly.pdbx_seq_one_letter_code
_entity_poly.pdbx_strand_id
1 'polypeptide(L)'
;MPAPFGMSPPIKPLRVRFSWRPRECLAEVVPLLPALHGREETRSGVGQSADRQRDRLREGASASAVCLLVSTTTFSLDSLRDAPCDRSPERGERLGAPSVLSVESADDSRRVPLSWPGEWRVGVSFSLLSPMGDLRSLIGVSYLACPPVPPVKDSCVDLRGMDCEMGLDLPLSTAATLVAMSSNSMRLVLPMGDDMHTHLRQGELMDAVVPHLRKGGCNRALVMPNTVPPIVTCSQALEYRNELLKRDPNVNYMMTLYLCPDVDPDDLAKNAKSSHVFGVKLYPRGVTTNSEAGVEDLAAFDGVFEVLQRCGLSLHVHAEAPRAPALEAEEMFLPVFEQIHMRFPDLKIVFEHISTAAAIEAVKGKQNIAATITAHHLLLTTADVLAPEEGGKPLEKGSSAGAAERRVLNPHNFCKPIAKCEEDRRALLNVIREGNPQFFLGSDSAPHPVTKKASDPPAAGVFTQPFLLAYLADIFARAGCLDKLRGFACENAAAFFGIPKKELIEGADCVVLERTPFSVPKVVCGVEGSGSEVVPFLAGSELCFTASVVPFSAALETGQ
;
A
#
# COMPACT_ATOMS: atom_id res chain seq x y z
N MET A 1 49.60 36.00 46.45
CA MET A 1 48.34 36.71 46.78
C MET A 1 48.16 37.86 45.79
N PRO A 2 46.90 38.20 45.42
CA PRO A 2 46.45 38.70 44.10
C PRO A 2 46.42 40.26 44.05
N ALA A 3 46.02 41.01 43.01
CA ALA A 3 44.98 40.90 41.96
C ALA A 3 45.21 42.05 40.90
N PRO A 4 44.23 42.44 40.04
CA PRO A 4 43.52 41.72 38.97
C PRO A 4 43.61 42.44 37.59
N PHE A 5 43.24 41.77 36.48
CA PHE A 5 43.01 42.41 35.17
C PHE A 5 41.62 42.09 34.62
N GLY A 6 41.00 43.12 34.03
CA GLY A 6 39.61 43.16 33.59
C GLY A 6 39.33 42.64 32.17
N MET A 7 38.03 42.65 31.87
CA MET A 7 37.31 42.03 30.76
C MET A 7 37.61 42.59 29.35
N SER A 8 37.37 41.75 28.33
CA SER A 8 37.15 42.11 26.92
C SER A 8 35.94 41.32 26.37
N PRO A 9 35.17 41.86 25.39
CA PRO A 9 33.82 41.39 25.05
C PRO A 9 33.78 40.15 24.12
N PRO A 10 32.63 39.45 24.02
CA PRO A 10 32.52 38.20 23.26
C PRO A 10 32.32 38.41 21.75
N ILE A 11 33.01 37.56 20.97
CA ILE A 11 32.90 37.42 19.51
C ILE A 11 31.65 36.58 19.17
N LYS A 12 30.78 37.08 18.29
CA LYS A 12 29.57 36.37 17.79
C LYS A 12 29.90 35.44 16.63
N PRO A 13 29.24 34.26 16.50
CA PRO A 13 29.47 33.32 15.40
C PRO A 13 28.83 33.76 14.07
N LEU A 14 29.53 33.48 12.96
CA LEU A 14 29.12 33.68 11.57
C LEU A 14 27.93 32.78 11.21
N ARG A 15 26.87 33.37 10.61
CA ARG A 15 25.82 32.64 9.88
C ARG A 15 26.07 32.76 8.38
N VAL A 16 26.14 31.63 7.66
CA VAL A 16 26.14 31.59 6.20
C VAL A 16 24.70 31.34 5.73
N ARG A 17 24.18 32.24 4.88
CA ARG A 17 22.93 32.08 4.12
C ARG A 17 23.30 31.95 2.64
N PHE A 18 22.65 31.03 1.93
CA PHE A 18 22.69 30.99 0.47
C PHE A 18 21.42 31.66 -0.09
N SER A 19 21.59 32.54 -1.07
CA SER A 19 20.52 33.18 -1.83
C SER A 19 20.87 33.23 -3.31
N TRP A 20 19.91 32.91 -4.17
CA TRP A 20 19.98 33.01 -5.64
C TRP A 20 18.87 33.95 -6.15
N ARG A 21 19.14 34.83 -7.15
CA ARG A 21 18.26 35.57 -8.13
C ARG A 21 19.05 36.75 -8.78
N PRO A 22 18.62 37.50 -9.85
CA PRO A 22 17.59 37.37 -10.95
C PRO A 22 18.13 37.79 -12.38
N ARG A 23 17.39 37.75 -13.53
CA ARG A 23 16.51 38.80 -14.15
C ARG A 23 15.95 38.33 -15.54
N GLU A 24 14.64 38.38 -15.81
CA GLU A 24 13.79 39.41 -16.50
C GLU A 24 13.78 39.42 -18.05
N CYS A 25 12.56 39.37 -18.63
CA CYS A 25 12.18 40.08 -19.86
C CYS A 25 10.69 40.49 -19.77
N LEU A 26 10.44 41.78 -20.01
CA LEU A 26 9.17 42.50 -19.99
C LEU A 26 8.40 42.37 -21.31
N ALA A 27 7.07 42.48 -21.23
CA ALA A 27 6.28 43.19 -22.23
C ALA A 27 5.13 43.93 -21.52
N GLU A 28 5.23 45.26 -21.48
CA GLU A 28 4.18 46.19 -21.07
C GLU A 28 3.20 46.44 -22.23
N VAL A 29 1.91 46.53 -21.90
CA VAL A 29 1.01 47.53 -22.50
C VAL A 29 0.14 48.10 -21.38
N VAL A 30 0.33 49.39 -21.09
CA VAL A 30 -0.50 50.23 -20.20
C VAL A 30 -1.49 50.99 -21.08
N PRO A 31 -2.75 51.25 -20.65
CA PRO A 31 -3.03 52.60 -20.16
C PRO A 31 -3.99 52.71 -18.96
N LEU A 32 -3.57 53.58 -18.04
CA LEU A 32 -4.33 54.65 -17.36
C LEU A 32 -5.46 54.31 -16.37
N LEU A 33 -5.15 54.53 -15.09
CA LEU A 33 -6.07 54.94 -14.02
C LEU A 33 -6.70 56.34 -14.31
N PRO A 34 -7.83 56.70 -13.69
CA PRO A 34 -7.73 57.33 -12.36
C PRO A 34 -8.69 56.76 -11.31
N ALA A 35 -8.19 56.83 -10.08
CA ALA A 35 -8.86 56.51 -8.83
C ALA A 35 -10.10 57.37 -8.56
N LEU A 36 -11.09 56.82 -7.84
CA LEU A 36 -11.90 57.57 -6.89
C LEU A 36 -12.21 56.71 -5.65
N HIS A 37 -12.00 57.35 -4.50
CA HIS A 37 -12.38 56.91 -3.16
C HIS A 37 -13.89 56.70 -3.01
N GLY A 38 -14.29 55.83 -2.08
CA GLY A 38 -15.64 55.82 -1.52
C GLY A 38 -15.84 54.68 -0.51
N ARG A 39 -15.80 55.02 0.78
CA ARG A 39 -16.41 54.23 1.87
C ARG A 39 -17.94 54.23 1.69
N GLU A 40 -18.62 53.14 2.00
CA GLU A 40 -19.66 53.06 3.05
C GLU A 40 -20.51 51.77 2.97
N GLU A 41 -20.75 51.23 4.16
CA GLU A 41 -21.99 50.66 4.71
C GLU A 41 -22.79 49.50 4.07
N THR A 42 -23.10 48.60 5.01
CA THR A 42 -24.19 47.62 5.16
C THR A 42 -25.51 47.88 4.43
N ARG A 43 -26.12 46.82 3.83
CA ARG A 43 -27.42 46.23 4.24
C ARG A 43 -27.94 45.13 3.27
N SER A 44 -28.48 44.08 3.91
CA SER A 44 -29.60 43.18 3.57
C SER A 44 -30.40 43.27 2.25
N GLY A 45 -30.81 42.10 1.73
CA GLY A 45 -32.00 41.85 0.88
C GLY A 45 -31.71 40.87 -0.27
N VAL A 46 -32.03 39.58 -0.17
CA VAL A 46 -33.27 38.89 -0.64
C VAL A 46 -33.71 39.28 -2.07
N GLY A 47 -33.75 38.31 -3.00
CA GLY A 47 -34.53 38.47 -4.24
C GLY A 47 -34.10 37.62 -5.45
N GLN A 48 -34.63 36.41 -5.53
CA GLN A 48 -35.09 35.62 -6.69
C GLN A 48 -34.70 35.97 -8.16
N SER A 49 -34.26 34.89 -8.84
CA SER A 49 -34.76 34.31 -10.10
C SER A 49 -34.45 34.89 -11.50
N ALA A 50 -34.24 33.91 -12.39
CA ALA A 50 -34.57 33.85 -13.82
C ALA A 50 -33.55 34.38 -14.85
N ASP A 51 -32.84 33.40 -15.44
CA ASP A 51 -32.96 33.01 -16.84
C ASP A 51 -32.54 34.02 -17.93
N ARG A 52 -31.47 33.68 -18.66
CA ARG A 52 -31.24 34.13 -20.04
C ARG A 52 -30.22 33.25 -20.76
N GLN A 53 -30.75 32.57 -21.76
CA GLN A 53 -30.07 31.78 -22.78
C GLN A 53 -29.66 32.69 -23.96
N ARG A 54 -28.44 32.49 -24.50
CA ARG A 54 -28.02 32.49 -25.93
C ARG A 54 -26.67 33.15 -26.23
N ASP A 55 -25.76 32.29 -26.70
CA ASP A 55 -24.91 32.38 -27.89
C ASP A 55 -24.18 33.69 -28.25
N ARG A 56 -22.85 33.59 -28.34
CA ARG A 56 -22.08 33.78 -29.59
C ARG A 56 -20.58 33.43 -29.44
N LEU A 57 -20.17 32.43 -30.23
CA LEU A 57 -18.93 32.25 -31.00
C LEU A 57 -17.75 33.22 -30.74
N ARG A 58 -16.55 32.66 -30.50
CA ARG A 58 -15.34 32.94 -31.31
C ARG A 58 -14.22 31.93 -31.08
N GLU A 59 -13.52 31.68 -32.19
CA GLU A 59 -12.46 30.72 -32.47
C GLU A 59 -11.15 30.99 -31.72
N GLY A 60 -10.32 29.95 -31.59
CA GLY A 60 -8.93 30.07 -31.16
C GLY A 60 -8.22 28.73 -31.03
N ALA A 61 -7.77 28.19 -32.16
CA ALA A 61 -6.88 27.03 -32.21
C ALA A 61 -5.51 27.36 -31.59
N SER A 62 -4.95 26.43 -30.81
CA SER A 62 -3.49 26.24 -30.75
C SER A 62 -3.17 24.83 -30.27
N ALA A 63 -2.54 24.06 -31.15
CA ALA A 63 -1.87 22.82 -30.84
C ALA A 63 -0.76 23.05 -29.80
N SER A 64 -0.50 22.06 -28.95
CA SER A 64 0.74 21.97 -28.17
C SER A 64 1.25 20.55 -28.24
N ALA A 65 2.40 20.43 -28.89
CA ALA A 65 3.18 19.21 -29.03
C ALA A 65 3.74 18.80 -27.66
N VAL A 66 3.54 17.54 -27.29
CA VAL A 66 4.22 16.91 -26.15
C VAL A 66 5.56 16.37 -26.65
N CYS A 67 6.66 16.97 -26.19
CA CYS A 67 8.01 16.43 -26.36
C CYS A 67 8.33 15.56 -25.13
N LEU A 68 8.38 14.24 -25.34
CA LEU A 68 8.91 13.26 -24.40
C LEU A 68 10.44 13.29 -24.48
N LEU A 69 11.11 13.68 -23.41
CA LEU A 69 12.54 13.46 -23.21
C LEU A 69 12.72 12.21 -22.34
N VAL A 70 13.06 11.11 -22.98
CA VAL A 70 13.57 9.89 -22.35
C VAL A 70 15.09 10.07 -22.19
N SER A 71 15.57 10.10 -20.96
CA SER A 71 17.00 10.04 -20.64
C SER A 71 17.30 8.69 -20.00
N THR A 72 17.82 7.76 -20.80
CA THR A 72 18.43 6.51 -20.33
C THR A 72 19.89 6.80 -19.98
N THR A 73 20.26 6.64 -18.70
CA THR A 73 21.67 6.50 -18.32
C THR A 73 21.84 5.17 -17.63
N THR A 74 22.53 4.26 -18.31
CA THR A 74 22.96 2.95 -17.81
C THR A 74 24.28 3.12 -17.07
N PHE A 75 24.36 2.64 -15.83
CA PHE A 75 25.62 2.35 -15.16
C PHE A 75 25.72 0.85 -14.94
N SER A 76 26.77 0.26 -15.51
CA SER A 76 27.21 -1.11 -15.27
C SER A 76 28.31 -1.07 -14.23
N LEU A 77 28.18 -1.86 -13.18
CA LEU A 77 29.25 -2.15 -12.23
C LEU A 77 29.21 -3.65 -11.95
N ASP A 78 30.24 -4.35 -12.43
CA ASP A 78 30.56 -5.69 -11.98
C ASP A 78 32.08 -5.83 -11.85
N SER A 79 32.45 -6.58 -10.82
CA SER A 79 33.74 -7.26 -10.57
C SER A 79 34.74 -6.62 -9.58
N LEU A 80 34.82 -7.23 -8.39
CA LEU A 80 36.01 -7.82 -7.70
C LEU A 80 35.82 -7.69 -6.17
N ARG A 81 35.26 -8.71 -5.49
CA ARG A 81 35.92 -9.85 -4.80
C ARG A 81 37.02 -9.49 -3.79
N ASP A 82 36.67 -9.76 -2.53
CA ASP A 82 37.43 -10.37 -1.40
C ASP A 82 38.87 -9.91 -1.07
N ALA A 83 39.04 -9.33 0.12
CA ALA A 83 39.68 -9.96 1.30
C ALA A 83 40.06 -8.93 2.39
N PRO A 84 40.13 -9.31 3.69
CA PRO A 84 40.14 -8.40 4.84
C PRO A 84 41.56 -8.15 5.38
N CYS A 85 41.81 -7.00 6.03
CA CYS A 85 42.76 -6.97 7.15
C CYS A 85 42.65 -5.73 8.04
N ASP A 86 42.88 -6.04 9.31
CA ASP A 86 42.79 -5.27 10.54
C ASP A 86 44.04 -4.38 10.78
N ARG A 87 43.86 -3.33 11.59
CA ARG A 87 44.86 -2.56 12.37
C ARG A 87 45.85 -1.59 11.69
N SER A 88 45.74 -0.35 12.19
CA SER A 88 46.72 0.74 12.30
C SER A 88 47.98 0.34 13.12
N PRO A 89 49.03 1.18 13.34
CA PRO A 89 49.08 2.65 13.22
C PRO A 89 50.43 3.27 12.75
N GLU A 90 50.45 4.61 12.78
CA GLU A 90 51.59 5.51 13.05
C GLU A 90 52.24 6.32 11.91
N ARG A 91 52.15 7.65 12.14
CA ARG A 91 53.12 8.73 11.90
C ARG A 91 53.46 9.16 10.47
N GLY A 92 53.33 10.46 10.25
CA GLY A 92 54.13 11.19 9.26
C GLY A 92 53.40 12.37 8.64
N GLU A 93 53.39 13.52 9.33
CA GLU A 93 53.10 14.80 8.69
C GLU A 93 54.12 15.09 7.57
N ARG A 94 53.67 15.57 6.40
CA ARG A 94 54.02 16.90 5.82
C ARG A 94 53.89 16.98 4.29
N LEU A 95 53.31 18.14 3.90
CA LEU A 95 53.56 18.99 2.72
C LEU A 95 52.85 18.68 1.39
N GLY A 96 52.15 19.71 0.88
CA GLY A 96 52.17 20.04 -0.55
C GLY A 96 50.83 20.38 -1.21
N ALA A 97 50.45 21.66 -1.21
CA ALA A 97 49.77 22.28 -2.38
C ALA A 97 50.80 22.38 -3.55
N PRO A 98 50.48 22.62 -4.85
CA PRO A 98 49.40 23.51 -5.35
C PRO A 98 48.74 23.16 -6.73
N SER A 99 47.66 23.91 -7.04
CA SER A 99 47.30 24.57 -8.31
C SER A 99 47.46 23.94 -9.72
N VAL A 100 46.31 23.95 -10.44
CA VAL A 100 46.04 24.44 -11.82
C VAL A 100 46.47 23.58 -13.04
N LEU A 101 45.50 23.25 -13.92
CA LEU A 101 45.57 23.50 -15.38
C LEU A 101 44.22 23.23 -16.11
N SER A 102 44.03 24.05 -17.15
CA SER A 102 42.89 24.33 -18.06
C SER A 102 42.94 23.55 -19.39
N VAL A 103 41.91 23.72 -20.26
CA VAL A 103 41.88 23.78 -21.77
C VAL A 103 40.40 23.57 -22.21
N GLU A 104 39.65 24.54 -22.75
CA GLU A 104 39.59 25.17 -24.11
C GLU A 104 38.70 24.46 -25.17
N SER A 105 38.03 25.29 -25.97
CA SER A 105 36.87 25.05 -26.87
C SER A 105 37.24 24.88 -28.36
N ALA A 106 36.32 24.34 -29.17
CA ALA A 106 36.21 24.67 -30.60
C ALA A 106 34.78 24.47 -31.14
N ASP A 107 34.39 25.35 -32.05
CA ASP A 107 33.11 25.53 -32.75
C ASP A 107 33.40 25.58 -34.26
N ASP A 108 32.58 24.98 -35.15
CA ASP A 108 32.43 25.48 -36.54
C ASP A 108 31.24 24.90 -37.36
N SER A 109 30.28 25.79 -37.64
CA SER A 109 29.47 26.10 -38.84
C SER A 109 29.07 25.11 -39.98
N ARG A 110 27.75 25.12 -40.33
CA ARG A 110 27.10 25.59 -41.62
C ARG A 110 25.82 24.81 -42.02
N ARG A 111 24.81 25.57 -42.50
CA ARG A 111 23.46 25.17 -42.97
C ARG A 111 23.40 24.99 -44.51
N VAL A 112 22.52 24.12 -45.04
CA VAL A 112 21.59 24.33 -46.21
C VAL A 112 20.44 23.27 -46.16
N PRO A 113 19.16 23.60 -46.48
CA PRO A 113 18.02 22.67 -46.45
C PRO A 113 17.62 22.17 -47.86
N LEU A 114 17.03 20.97 -47.97
CA LEU A 114 16.33 20.49 -49.18
C LEU A 114 15.11 19.64 -48.81
N SER A 115 13.98 20.00 -49.41
CA SER A 115 12.69 19.31 -49.36
C SER A 115 12.38 18.70 -50.73
N TRP A 116 11.77 17.50 -50.75
CA TRP A 116 10.59 17.07 -51.55
C TRP A 116 10.45 15.52 -51.60
N PRO A 117 9.24 14.98 -51.88
CA PRO A 117 8.75 13.70 -51.38
C PRO A 117 8.81 12.54 -52.41
N GLY A 118 8.75 11.29 -51.93
CA GLY A 118 8.51 10.13 -52.79
C GLY A 118 8.69 8.78 -52.08
N GLU A 119 7.61 8.02 -51.93
CA GLU A 119 7.60 6.61 -51.52
C GLU A 119 8.05 5.70 -52.67
N TRP A 120 8.82 4.66 -52.34
CA TRP A 120 8.94 3.44 -53.15
C TRP A 120 8.24 2.30 -52.39
N ARG A 121 7.31 1.61 -53.07
CA ARG A 121 6.81 0.30 -52.63
C ARG A 121 7.82 -0.77 -53.00
N VAL A 122 8.16 -1.64 -52.04
CA VAL A 122 8.75 -2.95 -52.32
C VAL A 122 7.82 -3.99 -51.72
N GLY A 123 7.16 -4.77 -52.59
CA GLY A 123 6.44 -5.98 -52.20
C GLY A 123 7.41 -7.15 -52.12
N VAL A 124 7.20 -8.04 -51.15
CA VAL A 124 7.92 -9.32 -51.08
C VAL A 124 6.92 -10.45 -50.86
N SER A 125 6.91 -11.38 -51.82
CA SER A 125 6.24 -12.67 -51.78
C SER A 125 7.26 -13.73 -51.34
N PHE A 126 6.87 -14.66 -50.47
CA PHE A 126 7.64 -15.88 -50.24
C PHE A 126 6.77 -17.11 -50.38
N SER A 127 7.15 -17.97 -51.33
CA SER A 127 6.81 -19.38 -51.39
C SER A 127 7.99 -20.17 -50.82
N LEU A 128 7.76 -21.07 -49.86
CA LEU A 128 8.81 -21.94 -49.32
C LEU A 128 8.53 -23.39 -49.71
N LEU A 129 9.41 -23.90 -50.59
CA LEU A 129 9.71 -25.32 -50.79
C LEU A 129 10.76 -25.74 -49.76
N SER A 130 10.55 -26.83 -49.05
CA SER A 130 11.58 -27.53 -48.26
C SER A 130 11.81 -28.94 -48.81
N PRO A 131 13.06 -29.44 -48.89
CA PRO A 131 13.34 -30.82 -49.23
C PRO A 131 13.42 -31.73 -47.99
N MET A 132 13.30 -33.02 -48.28
CA MET A 132 13.14 -34.19 -47.41
C MET A 132 14.25 -34.44 -46.37
N GLY A 133 13.86 -35.10 -45.26
CA GLY A 133 14.74 -35.80 -44.34
C GLY A 133 13.98 -36.47 -43.18
N ASP A 134 13.90 -37.80 -43.24
CA ASP A 134 13.07 -38.73 -42.45
C ASP A 134 13.43 -38.85 -40.95
N LEU A 135 12.44 -38.94 -40.03
CA LEU A 135 12.18 -40.14 -39.20
C LEU A 135 11.01 -39.97 -38.20
N ARG A 136 10.20 -41.02 -38.17
CA ARG A 136 8.89 -41.27 -37.54
C ARG A 136 8.88 -41.21 -36.00
N SER A 137 7.80 -40.71 -35.39
CA SER A 137 6.74 -41.55 -34.78
C SER A 137 5.72 -40.76 -33.92
N LEU A 138 4.43 -41.01 -34.18
CA LEU A 138 3.25 -41.00 -33.28
C LEU A 138 2.90 -39.71 -32.50
N ILE A 139 1.83 -39.03 -32.91
CA ILE A 139 0.60 -38.75 -32.13
C ILE A 139 -0.48 -38.33 -33.13
N GLY A 140 -1.63 -39.01 -33.09
CA GLY A 140 -2.78 -38.74 -33.96
C GLY A 140 -3.60 -37.54 -33.47
N VAL A 141 -4.08 -36.73 -34.40
CA VAL A 141 -5.04 -35.65 -34.14
C VAL A 141 -6.25 -35.86 -35.06
N SER A 142 -7.40 -36.10 -34.44
CA SER A 142 -8.70 -36.22 -35.11
C SER A 142 -9.21 -34.83 -35.53
N TYR A 143 -9.64 -34.71 -36.78
CA TYR A 143 -10.33 -33.51 -37.30
C TYR A 143 -11.83 -33.59 -37.00
N LEU A 144 -12.37 -32.55 -36.37
CA LEU A 144 -13.81 -32.27 -36.33
C LEU A 144 -14.11 -31.07 -37.24
N ALA A 145 -14.89 -31.33 -38.29
CA ALA A 145 -15.33 -30.37 -39.28
C ALA A 145 -16.50 -29.51 -38.76
N CYS A 146 -16.52 -28.23 -39.09
CA CYS A 146 -17.60 -27.29 -38.80
C CYS A 146 -18.52 -27.13 -40.03
N PRO A 147 -19.86 -27.16 -39.91
CA PRO A 147 -20.80 -27.01 -41.03
C PRO A 147 -21.11 -25.52 -41.37
N PRO A 148 -21.66 -25.23 -42.58
CA PRO A 148 -21.82 -23.87 -43.09
C PRO A 148 -23.11 -23.17 -42.59
N VAL A 149 -23.04 -21.84 -42.43
CA VAL A 149 -24.16 -20.96 -42.05
C VAL A 149 -24.66 -20.18 -43.30
N PRO A 150 -25.99 -20.02 -43.52
CA PRO A 150 -26.57 -19.33 -44.69
C PRO A 150 -26.75 -17.80 -44.46
N PRO A 151 -27.06 -17.01 -45.51
CA PRO A 151 -26.94 -15.54 -45.49
C PRO A 151 -28.26 -14.82 -45.17
N VAL A 152 -28.20 -13.70 -44.44
CA VAL A 152 -29.29 -12.71 -44.35
C VAL A 152 -28.74 -11.27 -44.31
N LYS A 153 -29.50 -10.38 -44.95
CA LYS A 153 -29.23 -9.01 -45.42
C LYS A 153 -29.38 -7.89 -44.37
N ASP A 154 -28.74 -6.77 -44.71
CA ASP A 154 -29.03 -5.34 -44.44
C ASP A 154 -29.10 -4.82 -42.99
N SER A 155 -28.06 -4.10 -42.55
CA SER A 155 -28.07 -2.63 -42.35
C SER A 155 -26.82 -2.14 -41.58
N CYS A 156 -26.27 -1.02 -42.03
CA CYS A 156 -25.01 -0.42 -41.59
C CYS A 156 -25.16 0.32 -40.24
N VAL A 157 -24.22 0.16 -39.30
CA VAL A 157 -23.61 1.25 -38.53
C VAL A 157 -22.15 0.92 -38.22
N ASP A 158 -21.31 1.93 -38.44
CA ASP A 158 -19.85 2.05 -38.37
C ASP A 158 -19.32 1.97 -36.92
N LEU A 159 -18.28 1.16 -36.68
CA LEU A 159 -17.37 1.29 -35.54
C LEU A 159 -15.94 0.99 -36.01
N ARG A 160 -15.27 2.02 -36.53
CA ARG A 160 -13.82 2.06 -36.72
C ARG A 160 -13.12 2.68 -35.50
N GLY A 161 -12.03 2.03 -35.08
CA GLY A 161 -11.02 2.53 -34.13
C GLY A 161 -10.99 1.70 -32.85
N MET A 162 -9.88 1.18 -32.33
CA MET A 162 -8.46 1.40 -32.59
C MET A 162 -7.71 0.13 -32.15
N ASP A 163 -6.99 -0.53 -33.05
CA ASP A 163 -5.94 -1.49 -32.68
C ASP A 163 -4.60 -0.78 -32.86
N CYS A 164 -3.88 -0.57 -31.75
CA CYS A 164 -2.49 -0.14 -31.75
C CYS A 164 -1.63 -1.33 -31.35
N GLU A 165 -1.10 -2.06 -32.33
CA GLU A 165 0.01 -2.98 -32.14
C GLU A 165 1.33 -2.19 -32.13
N MET A 166 2.05 -2.25 -31.02
CA MET A 166 3.44 -1.79 -30.94
C MET A 166 4.36 -2.97 -31.31
N GLY A 167 4.83 -2.98 -32.55
CA GLY A 167 5.89 -3.90 -32.99
C GLY A 167 7.26 -3.44 -32.49
N LEU A 168 7.90 -4.25 -31.66
CA LEU A 168 9.33 -4.15 -31.34
C LEU A 168 10.06 -5.30 -32.02
N ASP A 169 10.86 -5.00 -33.03
CA ASP A 169 11.76 -5.95 -33.68
C ASP A 169 12.90 -6.32 -32.73
N LEU A 170 12.85 -7.52 -32.14
CA LEU A 170 13.96 -8.12 -31.40
C LEU A 170 14.66 -9.18 -32.26
N PRO A 171 16.01 -9.25 -32.25
CA PRO A 171 16.75 -10.21 -33.05
C PRO A 171 16.42 -11.66 -32.66
N LEU A 172 16.33 -12.55 -33.67
CA LEU A 172 15.90 -13.96 -33.57
C LEU A 172 16.64 -14.80 -32.52
N SER A 173 17.82 -14.38 -32.05
CA SER A 173 18.56 -15.04 -30.96
C SER A 173 17.95 -14.80 -29.58
N THR A 174 17.15 -13.74 -29.41
CA THR A 174 16.46 -13.38 -28.16
C THR A 174 15.13 -14.13 -28.03
N ALA A 175 14.48 -14.44 -29.16
CA ALA A 175 13.23 -15.20 -29.20
C ALA A 175 13.42 -16.65 -28.73
N ALA A 176 14.57 -17.28 -29.03
CA ALA A 176 14.88 -18.62 -28.54
C ALA A 176 15.16 -18.66 -27.03
N THR A 177 15.70 -17.59 -26.44
CA THR A 177 15.86 -17.45 -24.98
C THR A 177 14.53 -17.13 -24.29
N LEU A 178 13.62 -16.38 -24.93
CA LEU A 178 12.26 -16.13 -24.41
C LEU A 178 11.35 -17.36 -24.49
N VAL A 179 11.49 -18.20 -25.51
CA VAL A 179 10.72 -19.46 -25.64
C VAL A 179 11.31 -20.58 -24.76
N ALA A 180 12.59 -20.50 -24.40
CA ALA A 180 13.23 -21.40 -23.42
C ALA A 180 13.02 -21.00 -21.94
N MET A 181 12.28 -19.91 -21.66
CA MET A 181 11.74 -19.61 -20.32
C MET A 181 10.26 -20.04 -20.17
N SER A 182 9.77 -20.88 -21.08
CA SER A 182 8.49 -21.58 -20.90
C SER A 182 8.64 -22.65 -19.81
N SER A 183 7.85 -22.53 -18.74
CA SER A 183 7.64 -23.50 -17.64
C SER A 183 8.53 -23.47 -16.38
N ASN A 184 9.15 -22.34 -16.00
CA ASN A 184 9.53 -22.20 -14.58
C ASN A 184 8.27 -21.92 -13.76
N SER A 185 7.73 -22.97 -13.13
CA SER A 185 6.83 -22.89 -11.99
C SER A 185 7.38 -21.84 -11.02
N MET A 186 6.75 -20.66 -10.96
CA MET A 186 7.14 -19.61 -10.03
C MET A 186 6.61 -20.02 -8.65
N ARG A 187 7.49 -20.70 -7.90
CA ARG A 187 7.25 -21.15 -6.53
C ARG A 187 8.03 -20.27 -5.55
N LEU A 188 7.39 -19.85 -4.47
CA LEU A 188 8.01 -19.13 -3.36
C LEU A 188 7.69 -19.86 -2.05
N VAL A 189 8.72 -20.25 -1.31
CA VAL A 189 8.57 -20.90 0.00
C VAL A 189 8.86 -19.88 1.10
N LEU A 190 7.91 -19.70 2.01
CA LEU A 190 7.98 -18.74 3.11
C LEU A 190 7.78 -19.45 4.45
N PRO A 191 8.41 -19.00 5.54
CA PRO A 191 7.91 -19.31 6.87
C PRO A 191 6.45 -18.87 7.00
N MET A 192 5.70 -19.47 7.93
CA MET A 192 4.34 -19.00 8.23
C MET A 192 4.34 -17.50 8.60
N GLY A 193 3.41 -16.77 8.01
CA GLY A 193 3.30 -15.31 8.13
C GLY A 193 2.92 -14.80 9.52
N ASP A 194 3.12 -13.50 9.66
CA ASP A 194 2.82 -12.65 10.79
C ASP A 194 1.70 -11.68 10.40
N ASP A 195 0.52 -11.87 10.98
CA ASP A 195 -0.61 -10.97 10.74
C ASP A 195 -0.79 -10.03 11.93
N MET A 196 -0.28 -8.80 11.81
CA MET A 196 -0.24 -7.85 12.93
C MET A 196 -1.52 -7.02 13.07
N HIS A 197 -2.63 -7.42 12.43
CA HIS A 197 -3.93 -6.80 12.63
C HIS A 197 -5.08 -7.77 12.30
N THR A 198 -5.66 -8.44 13.29
CA THR A 198 -6.72 -9.44 13.06
C THR A 198 -7.94 -9.28 13.94
N HIS A 199 -9.13 -9.54 13.38
CA HIS A 199 -10.39 -9.56 14.13
C HIS A 199 -11.00 -10.97 14.11
N LEU A 200 -10.94 -11.67 15.25
CA LEU A 200 -11.36 -13.06 15.36
C LEU A 200 -12.76 -13.24 15.97
N ARG A 201 -13.40 -12.14 16.40
CA ARG A 201 -14.80 -12.10 16.86
C ARG A 201 -15.07 -13.07 18.02
N GLN A 202 -16.32 -13.43 18.27
CA GLN A 202 -16.75 -14.29 19.38
C GLN A 202 -17.83 -15.26 18.90
N GLY A 203 -18.11 -16.30 19.70
CA GLY A 203 -19.16 -17.28 19.43
C GLY A 203 -18.97 -18.05 18.12
N GLU A 204 -20.06 -18.36 17.43
CA GLU A 204 -20.04 -19.14 16.19
C GLU A 204 -19.18 -18.51 15.09
N LEU A 205 -19.14 -17.17 15.02
CA LEU A 205 -18.31 -16.48 14.04
C LEU A 205 -16.81 -16.70 14.33
N MET A 206 -16.41 -16.75 15.59
CA MET A 206 -15.03 -17.10 15.97
C MET A 206 -14.69 -18.53 15.56
N ASP A 207 -15.59 -19.48 15.83
CA ASP A 207 -15.40 -20.88 15.44
C ASP A 207 -15.21 -21.02 13.92
N ALA A 208 -15.93 -20.21 13.15
CA ALA A 208 -15.84 -20.22 11.69
C ALA A 208 -14.56 -19.56 11.16
N VAL A 209 -14.07 -18.47 11.76
CA VAL A 209 -13.00 -17.65 11.17
C VAL A 209 -11.59 -17.99 11.66
N VAL A 210 -11.44 -18.46 12.91
CA VAL A 210 -10.12 -18.77 13.49
C VAL A 210 -9.33 -19.78 12.66
N PRO A 211 -9.92 -20.89 12.14
CA PRO A 211 -9.19 -21.84 11.31
C PRO A 211 -8.62 -21.24 10.01
N HIS A 212 -9.13 -20.08 9.58
CA HIS A 212 -8.65 -19.42 8.37
C HIS A 212 -7.33 -18.66 8.57
N LEU A 213 -6.85 -18.44 9.80
CA LEU A 213 -5.53 -17.85 10.05
C LEU A 213 -4.41 -18.70 9.42
N ARG A 214 -4.34 -19.98 9.80
CA ARG A 214 -3.35 -20.91 9.23
C ARG A 214 -3.63 -21.19 7.77
N LYS A 215 -4.88 -21.38 7.35
CA LYS A 215 -5.21 -21.56 5.90
C LYS A 215 -4.74 -20.37 5.05
N GLY A 216 -4.86 -19.15 5.57
CA GLY A 216 -4.35 -17.93 4.96
C GLY A 216 -2.83 -17.81 4.94
N GLY A 217 -2.12 -18.71 5.63
CA GLY A 217 -0.67 -18.77 5.70
C GLY A 217 -0.05 -18.09 6.92
N CYS A 218 -0.83 -17.72 7.95
CA CYS A 218 -0.31 -17.06 9.14
C CYS A 218 -0.47 -17.92 10.40
N ASN A 219 0.55 -17.93 11.27
CA ASN A 219 0.50 -18.63 12.57
C ASN A 219 0.97 -17.77 13.75
N ARG A 220 1.21 -16.47 13.52
CA ARG A 220 1.37 -15.47 14.57
C ARG A 220 0.45 -14.31 14.24
N ALA A 221 -0.43 -13.95 15.16
CA ALA A 221 -1.50 -13.01 14.91
C ALA A 221 -1.66 -12.04 16.08
N LEU A 222 -1.62 -10.74 15.79
CA LEU A 222 -2.00 -9.71 16.74
C LEU A 222 -3.52 -9.54 16.72
N VAL A 223 -4.16 -9.85 17.84
CA VAL A 223 -5.62 -9.94 17.96
C VAL A 223 -6.16 -8.64 18.51
N MET A 224 -7.08 -8.04 17.76
CA MET A 224 -7.71 -6.77 18.12
C MET A 224 -8.79 -6.94 19.20
N PRO A 225 -8.97 -5.95 20.11
CA PRO A 225 -9.70 -6.14 21.37
C PRO A 225 -11.14 -5.61 21.35
N ASN A 226 -11.65 -5.17 20.20
CA ASN A 226 -12.99 -4.59 20.02
C ASN A 226 -14.10 -5.66 19.94
N THR A 227 -14.04 -6.64 20.83
CA THR A 227 -15.11 -7.60 21.11
C THR A 227 -16.30 -6.90 21.78
N VAL A 228 -17.38 -7.63 22.05
CA VAL A 228 -18.53 -7.09 22.79
C VAL A 228 -18.75 -7.94 24.05
N PRO A 229 -18.45 -7.41 25.25
CA PRO A 229 -17.79 -6.12 25.54
C PRO A 229 -16.31 -6.09 25.10
N PRO A 230 -15.68 -4.89 25.01
CA PRO A 230 -14.27 -4.77 24.68
C PRO A 230 -13.38 -5.42 25.75
N ILE A 231 -12.21 -5.92 25.34
CA ILE A 231 -11.21 -6.50 26.25
C ILE A 231 -10.37 -5.36 26.82
N VAL A 232 -10.44 -5.12 28.13
CA VAL A 232 -9.82 -3.96 28.79
C VAL A 232 -8.84 -4.33 29.91
N THR A 233 -8.77 -5.60 30.28
CA THR A 233 -7.83 -6.13 31.30
C THR A 233 -7.00 -7.30 30.78
N CYS A 234 -5.84 -7.53 31.39
CA CYS A 234 -4.98 -8.66 31.09
C CYS A 234 -5.66 -10.02 31.34
N SER A 235 -6.54 -10.12 32.34
CA SER A 235 -7.31 -11.36 32.61
C SER A 235 -8.25 -11.68 31.46
N GLN A 236 -9.03 -10.68 30.99
CA GLN A 236 -9.93 -10.86 29.84
C GLN A 236 -9.17 -11.23 28.57
N ALA A 237 -8.00 -10.62 28.35
CA ALA A 237 -7.15 -10.97 27.21
C ALA A 237 -6.68 -12.43 27.27
N LEU A 238 -6.29 -12.90 28.45
CA LEU A 238 -5.88 -14.30 28.66
C LEU A 238 -7.05 -15.27 28.49
N GLU A 239 -8.23 -14.95 29.02
CA GLU A 239 -9.44 -15.75 28.85
C GLU A 239 -9.81 -15.87 27.37
N TYR A 240 -9.84 -14.76 26.64
CA TYR A 240 -10.13 -14.77 25.21
C TYR A 240 -9.07 -15.54 24.41
N ARG A 241 -7.79 -15.37 24.74
CA ARG A 241 -6.70 -16.16 24.15
C ARG A 241 -6.89 -17.66 24.35
N ASN A 242 -7.33 -18.08 25.54
CA ASN A 242 -7.60 -19.48 25.82
C ASN A 242 -8.76 -20.01 24.99
N GLU A 243 -9.79 -19.20 24.72
CA GLU A 243 -10.85 -19.57 23.78
C GLU A 243 -10.33 -19.76 22.36
N LEU A 244 -9.45 -18.89 21.87
CA LEU A 244 -8.83 -19.00 20.55
C LEU A 244 -7.96 -20.25 20.42
N LEU A 245 -7.16 -20.57 21.46
CA LEU A 245 -6.32 -21.76 21.50
C LEU A 245 -7.11 -23.07 21.47
N LYS A 246 -8.36 -23.08 21.98
CA LYS A 246 -9.25 -24.26 21.86
C LYS A 246 -9.62 -24.55 20.40
N ARG A 247 -9.62 -23.55 19.53
CA ARG A 247 -9.96 -23.69 18.09
C ARG A 247 -8.73 -24.01 17.26
N ASP A 248 -7.62 -23.33 17.53
CA ASP A 248 -6.34 -23.65 16.90
C ASP A 248 -5.17 -23.41 17.88
N PRO A 249 -4.59 -24.48 18.45
CA PRO A 249 -3.48 -24.37 19.40
C PRO A 249 -2.14 -24.05 18.71
N ASN A 250 -2.07 -24.10 17.38
CA ASN A 250 -0.81 -23.91 16.63
C ASN A 250 -0.59 -22.45 16.20
N VAL A 251 -1.46 -21.54 16.64
CA VAL A 251 -1.33 -20.10 16.40
C VAL A 251 -0.81 -19.42 17.66
N ASN A 252 0.23 -18.59 17.47
CA ASN A 252 0.69 -17.67 18.49
C ASN A 252 -0.17 -16.40 18.49
N TYR A 253 -1.21 -16.40 19.32
CA TYR A 253 -2.06 -15.23 19.56
C TYR A 253 -1.36 -14.21 20.46
N MET A 254 -1.09 -13.04 19.90
CA MET A 254 -0.57 -11.85 20.57
C MET A 254 -1.76 -10.94 20.90
N MET A 255 -2.07 -10.75 22.17
CA MET A 255 -3.27 -10.05 22.59
C MET A 255 -3.03 -8.55 22.69
N THR A 256 -4.11 -7.77 22.59
CA THR A 256 -4.12 -6.33 22.88
C THR A 256 -5.26 -6.00 23.84
N LEU A 257 -5.19 -4.84 24.49
CA LEU A 257 -6.31 -4.27 25.24
C LEU A 257 -6.91 -3.09 24.48
N TYR A 258 -8.21 -2.86 24.63
CA TYR A 258 -8.91 -1.71 24.07
C TYR A 258 -8.63 -0.47 24.94
N LEU A 259 -8.12 0.62 24.35
CA LEU A 259 -7.87 1.85 25.10
C LEU A 259 -9.19 2.51 25.51
N CYS A 260 -9.50 2.46 26.80
CA CYS A 260 -10.61 3.18 27.43
C CYS A 260 -10.26 3.50 28.89
N PRO A 261 -11.07 4.31 29.60
CA PRO A 261 -10.80 4.69 31.00
C PRO A 261 -10.66 3.52 31.98
N ASP A 262 -11.13 2.32 31.62
CA ASP A 262 -11.08 1.13 32.46
C ASP A 262 -9.74 0.36 32.34
N VAL A 263 -8.84 0.77 31.43
CA VAL A 263 -7.50 0.18 31.33
C VAL A 263 -6.65 0.65 32.50
N ASP A 264 -6.28 -0.28 33.38
CA ASP A 264 -5.42 -0.01 34.52
C ASP A 264 -3.93 -0.12 34.12
N PRO A 265 -3.14 0.97 34.21
CA PRO A 265 -1.69 0.91 33.96
C PRO A 265 -0.95 -0.08 34.88
N ASP A 266 -1.43 -0.29 36.10
CA ASP A 266 -0.83 -1.21 37.05
C ASP A 266 -1.06 -2.68 36.66
N ASP A 267 -2.24 -3.00 36.11
CA ASP A 267 -2.53 -4.31 35.53
C ASP A 267 -1.60 -4.61 34.34
N LEU A 268 -1.47 -3.66 33.41
CA LEU A 268 -0.54 -3.77 32.28
C LEU A 268 0.90 -4.04 32.74
N ALA A 269 1.40 -3.25 33.70
CA ALA A 269 2.76 -3.37 34.19
C ALA A 269 3.05 -4.74 34.84
N LYS A 270 2.06 -5.32 35.54
CA LYS A 270 2.21 -6.58 36.29
C LYS A 270 1.93 -7.80 35.44
N ASN A 271 0.92 -7.74 34.56
CA ASN A 271 0.29 -8.94 34.01
C ASN A 271 0.44 -9.09 32.50
N ALA A 272 0.84 -8.05 31.75
CA ALA A 272 0.86 -8.09 30.27
C ALA A 272 1.65 -9.27 29.69
N LYS A 273 2.84 -9.55 30.24
CA LYS A 273 3.68 -10.67 29.78
C LYS A 273 3.01 -12.03 29.98
N SER A 274 2.42 -12.28 31.15
CA SER A 274 1.75 -13.54 31.48
C SER A 274 0.42 -13.74 30.74
N SER A 275 -0.25 -12.65 30.38
CA SER A 275 -1.49 -12.67 29.59
C SER A 275 -1.25 -12.64 28.08
N HIS A 276 0.01 -12.60 27.63
CA HIS A 276 0.40 -12.44 26.22
C HIS A 276 -0.12 -11.13 25.59
N VAL A 277 -0.27 -10.07 26.38
CA VAL A 277 -0.60 -8.73 25.89
C VAL A 277 0.67 -8.05 25.37
N PHE A 278 0.63 -7.62 24.11
CA PHE A 278 1.73 -6.93 23.42
C PHE A 278 1.53 -5.41 23.32
N GLY A 279 0.32 -4.94 23.61
CA GLY A 279 0.00 -3.54 23.45
C GLY A 279 -1.44 -3.19 23.75
N VAL A 280 -1.75 -1.94 23.48
CA VAL A 280 -3.08 -1.36 23.64
C VAL A 280 -3.49 -0.75 22.31
N LYS A 281 -4.73 -1.00 21.89
CA LYS A 281 -5.31 -0.50 20.65
C LYS A 281 -6.20 0.71 20.93
N LEU A 282 -5.83 1.83 20.34
CA LEU A 282 -6.57 3.07 20.34
C LEU A 282 -7.57 3.08 19.19
N TYR A 283 -8.84 3.25 19.55
CA TYR A 283 -9.92 3.58 18.63
C TYR A 283 -10.44 4.98 18.97
N PRO A 284 -10.36 5.95 18.05
CA PRO A 284 -11.04 7.23 18.21
C PRO A 284 -12.55 6.99 18.34
N ARG A 285 -13.23 7.77 19.18
CA ARG A 285 -14.63 7.48 19.51
C ARG A 285 -15.53 7.49 18.26
N GLY A 286 -16.23 6.39 18.02
CA GLY A 286 -17.28 6.26 17.01
C GLY A 286 -16.80 6.25 15.55
N VAL A 287 -15.50 6.10 15.29
CA VAL A 287 -14.99 6.12 13.91
C VAL A 287 -15.13 4.78 13.20
N THR A 288 -15.09 3.65 13.92
CA THR A 288 -15.16 2.28 13.33
C THR A 288 -15.99 1.30 14.18
N THR A 289 -16.10 0.05 13.74
CA THR A 289 -16.92 -1.01 14.38
C THR A 289 -16.54 -1.21 15.86
N ASN A 290 -17.55 -1.14 16.75
CA ASN A 290 -17.44 -1.28 18.22
C ASN A 290 -16.49 -0.25 18.86
N SER A 291 -16.46 0.99 18.36
CA SER A 291 -15.61 2.08 18.87
C SER A 291 -16.34 3.12 19.73
N GLU A 292 -17.57 2.83 20.19
CA GLU A 292 -18.43 3.77 20.93
C GLU A 292 -17.83 4.19 22.27
N ALA A 293 -17.00 3.31 22.85
CA ALA A 293 -16.22 3.54 24.08
C ALA A 293 -14.82 4.12 23.81
N GLY A 294 -14.53 4.56 22.58
CA GLY A 294 -13.23 5.06 22.14
C GLY A 294 -12.83 6.42 22.73
N VAL A 295 -11.63 6.87 22.39
CA VAL A 295 -10.96 8.03 22.99
C VAL A 295 -11.45 9.36 22.39
N GLU A 296 -11.67 10.35 23.26
CA GLU A 296 -11.93 11.76 22.88
C GLU A 296 -10.77 12.70 23.28
N ASP A 297 -10.15 12.48 24.45
CA ASP A 297 -8.99 13.23 24.94
C ASP A 297 -7.85 12.27 25.28
N LEU A 298 -6.70 12.46 24.63
CA LEU A 298 -5.52 11.61 24.81
C LEU A 298 -4.78 11.88 26.12
N ALA A 299 -4.89 13.09 26.67
CA ALA A 299 -4.17 13.45 27.90
C ALA A 299 -4.60 12.61 29.10
N ALA A 300 -5.85 12.12 29.09
CA ALA A 300 -6.37 11.20 30.11
C ALA A 300 -5.64 9.84 30.13
N PHE A 301 -4.90 9.49 29.08
CA PHE A 301 -4.25 8.19 28.92
C PHE A 301 -2.72 8.22 29.06
N ASP A 302 -2.15 9.36 29.46
CA ASP A 302 -0.71 9.51 29.67
C ASP A 302 -0.13 8.40 30.55
N GLY A 303 -0.79 8.07 31.66
CA GLY A 303 -0.34 6.99 32.55
C GLY A 303 -0.28 5.62 31.86
N VAL A 304 -1.21 5.33 30.95
CA VAL A 304 -1.17 4.11 30.13
C VAL A 304 0.03 4.16 29.19
N PHE A 305 0.22 5.27 28.47
CA PHE A 305 1.32 5.43 27.50
C PHE A 305 2.71 5.35 28.17
N GLU A 306 2.87 5.92 29.36
CA GLU A 306 4.10 5.80 30.16
C GLU A 306 4.41 4.34 30.51
N VAL A 307 3.39 3.56 30.90
CA VAL A 307 3.56 2.13 31.18
C VAL A 307 3.92 1.36 29.91
N LEU A 308 3.24 1.62 28.79
CA LEU A 308 3.56 0.96 27.52
C LEU A 308 5.02 1.20 27.13
N GLN A 309 5.47 2.46 27.17
CA GLN A 309 6.84 2.84 26.88
C GLN A 309 7.83 2.14 27.81
N ARG A 310 7.62 2.20 29.13
CA ARG A 310 8.50 1.60 30.13
C ARG A 310 8.59 0.08 30.03
N CYS A 311 7.48 -0.58 29.71
CA CYS A 311 7.40 -2.04 29.61
C CYS A 311 7.78 -2.57 28.23
N GLY A 312 8.09 -1.70 27.26
CA GLY A 312 8.39 -2.10 25.87
C GLY A 312 7.19 -2.67 25.12
N LEU A 313 5.98 -2.34 25.57
CA LEU A 313 4.72 -2.66 24.88
C LEU A 313 4.46 -1.60 23.80
N SER A 314 3.46 -1.86 22.96
CA SER A 314 3.14 -1.02 21.80
C SER A 314 1.76 -0.37 21.88
N LEU A 315 1.64 0.80 21.27
CA LEU A 315 0.38 1.46 21.00
C LEU A 315 -0.01 1.23 19.55
N HIS A 316 -1.16 0.63 19.32
CA HIS A 316 -1.73 0.41 18.00
C HIS A 316 -2.79 1.47 17.74
N VAL A 317 -2.77 2.15 16.61
CA VAL A 317 -3.62 3.33 16.38
C VAL A 317 -4.47 3.15 15.14
N HIS A 318 -5.79 3.11 15.31
CA HIS A 318 -6.71 3.36 14.22
C HIS A 318 -6.82 4.89 14.04
N ALA A 319 -6.08 5.45 13.11
CA ALA A 319 -5.84 6.89 13.05
C ALA A 319 -6.83 7.60 12.10
N GLU A 320 -8.11 7.66 12.45
CA GLU A 320 -9.09 8.52 11.75
C GLU A 320 -9.61 9.60 12.72
N ALA A 321 -9.53 10.87 12.31
CA ALA A 321 -10.05 11.98 13.10
C ALA A 321 -11.58 11.86 13.28
N PRO A 322 -12.09 11.84 14.53
CA PRO A 322 -13.53 11.80 14.78
C PRO A 322 -14.25 12.96 14.09
N ARG A 323 -15.41 12.69 13.50
CA ARG A 323 -16.28 13.68 12.83
C ARG A 323 -15.67 14.31 11.57
N ALA A 324 -14.48 13.90 11.14
CA ALA A 324 -13.92 14.31 9.86
C ALA A 324 -14.58 13.55 8.69
N PRO A 325 -14.54 14.10 7.46
CA PRO A 325 -14.92 13.35 6.25
C PRO A 325 -14.06 12.10 6.09
N ALA A 326 -14.64 10.94 5.77
CA ALA A 326 -13.92 9.66 5.74
C ALA A 326 -12.72 9.61 4.76
N LEU A 327 -12.72 10.44 3.71
CA LEU A 327 -11.59 10.56 2.77
C LEU A 327 -10.42 11.38 3.33
N GLU A 328 -10.66 12.22 4.35
CA GLU A 328 -9.67 13.13 4.94
C GLU A 328 -9.31 12.76 6.38
N ALA A 329 -10.13 11.90 7.02
CA ALA A 329 -10.02 11.60 8.43
C ALA A 329 -8.65 11.07 8.84
N GLU A 330 -7.99 10.28 7.99
CA GLU A 330 -6.64 9.77 8.25
C GLU A 330 -5.59 10.89 8.28
N GLU A 331 -5.58 11.75 7.27
CA GLU A 331 -4.65 12.88 7.18
C GLU A 331 -4.89 13.90 8.31
N MET A 332 -6.16 14.13 8.65
CA MET A 332 -6.55 15.02 9.75
C MET A 332 -6.15 14.46 11.13
N PHE A 333 -5.86 13.16 11.25
CA PHE A 333 -5.37 12.57 12.49
C PHE A 333 -3.84 12.75 12.66
N LEU A 334 -3.09 13.05 11.60
CA LEU A 334 -1.63 13.14 11.66
C LEU A 334 -1.09 14.11 12.74
N PRO A 335 -1.67 15.31 12.96
CA PRO A 335 -1.22 16.18 14.04
C PRO A 335 -1.36 15.54 15.43
N VAL A 336 -2.41 14.74 15.63
CA VAL A 336 -2.65 14.01 16.88
C VAL A 336 -1.63 12.89 17.05
N PHE A 337 -1.35 12.15 15.98
CA PHE A 337 -0.32 11.12 15.96
C PHE A 337 1.08 11.67 16.31
N GLU A 338 1.47 12.80 15.71
CA GLU A 338 2.75 13.47 16.01
C GLU A 338 2.81 13.96 17.47
N GLN A 339 1.70 14.44 18.03
CA GLN A 339 1.65 14.83 19.45
C GLN A 339 1.90 13.66 20.40
N ILE A 340 1.38 12.46 20.09
CA ILE A 340 1.66 11.26 20.90
C ILE A 340 3.16 10.96 20.84
N HIS A 341 3.73 10.90 19.64
CA HIS A 341 5.15 10.60 19.46
C HIS A 341 6.07 11.61 20.14
N MET A 342 5.78 12.91 20.06
CA MET A 342 6.57 13.94 20.74
C MET A 342 6.55 13.82 22.27
N ARG A 343 5.41 13.41 22.84
CA ARG A 343 5.24 13.26 24.30
C ARG A 343 5.86 11.97 24.82
N PHE A 344 5.82 10.91 24.01
CA PHE A 344 6.33 9.58 24.34
C PHE A 344 7.33 9.11 23.28
N PRO A 345 8.55 9.69 23.26
CA PRO A 345 9.51 9.51 22.17
C PRO A 345 10.07 8.09 22.06
N ASP A 346 9.97 7.27 23.12
CA ASP A 346 10.44 5.87 23.12
C ASP A 346 9.29 4.85 22.98
N LEU A 347 8.04 5.32 23.02
CA LEU A 347 6.87 4.44 22.88
C LEU A 347 6.84 3.84 21.48
N LYS A 348 6.74 2.50 21.38
CA LYS A 348 6.50 1.86 20.09
C LYS A 348 5.08 2.15 19.63
N ILE A 349 4.94 2.74 18.46
CA ILE A 349 3.62 3.07 17.89
C ILE A 349 3.47 2.38 16.54
N VAL A 350 2.36 1.68 16.34
CA VAL A 350 1.95 1.11 15.05
C VAL A 350 0.78 1.91 14.52
N PHE A 351 1.01 2.61 13.42
CA PHE A 351 -0.05 3.24 12.63
C PHE A 351 -0.74 2.13 11.84
N GLU A 352 -1.92 1.73 12.28
CA GLU A 352 -2.59 0.59 11.69
C GLU A 352 -3.18 0.92 10.32
N HIS A 353 -3.23 -0.09 9.44
CA HIS A 353 -3.95 -0.16 8.16
C HIS A 353 -3.95 1.19 7.41
N ILE A 354 -2.75 1.75 7.18
CA ILE A 354 -2.60 3.05 6.54
C ILE A 354 -3.20 3.04 5.13
N SER A 355 -3.86 4.13 4.76
CA SER A 355 -4.57 4.24 3.48
C SER A 355 -4.13 5.43 2.62
N THR A 356 -3.25 6.30 3.13
CA THR A 356 -2.81 7.54 2.46
C THR A 356 -1.30 7.63 2.28
N ALA A 357 -0.85 8.36 1.27
CA ALA A 357 0.55 8.72 1.09
C ALA A 357 1.10 9.54 2.26
N ALA A 358 0.27 10.40 2.87
CA ALA A 358 0.67 11.23 4.00
C ALA A 358 1.00 10.39 5.25
N ALA A 359 0.28 9.29 5.49
CA ALA A 359 0.59 8.37 6.59
C ALA A 359 1.94 7.66 6.41
N ILE A 360 2.33 7.34 5.16
CA ILE A 360 3.66 6.78 4.86
C ILE A 360 4.76 7.76 5.28
N GLU A 361 4.62 9.03 4.92
CA GLU A 361 5.60 10.07 5.28
C GLU A 361 5.64 10.35 6.79
N ALA A 362 4.50 10.21 7.48
CA ALA A 362 4.44 10.31 8.94
C ALA A 362 5.19 9.17 9.66
N VAL A 363 5.37 8.01 9.01
CA VAL A 363 6.06 6.84 9.58
C VAL A 363 7.55 6.84 9.24
N LYS A 364 7.90 7.19 7.99
CA LYS A 364 9.27 7.08 7.48
C LYS A 364 10.28 7.82 8.35
N GLY A 365 11.37 7.13 8.70
CA GLY A 365 12.53 7.70 9.40
C GLY A 365 12.42 7.74 10.92
N LYS A 366 11.30 7.31 11.51
CA LYS A 366 11.10 7.25 12.98
C LYS A 366 11.28 5.82 13.51
N GLN A 367 12.34 5.55 14.28
CA GLN A 367 12.75 4.19 14.65
C GLN A 367 11.71 3.38 15.45
N ASN A 368 10.96 4.04 16.33
CA ASN A 368 9.92 3.44 17.17
C ASN A 368 8.52 3.51 16.54
N ILE A 369 8.42 3.89 15.28
CA ILE A 369 7.16 3.94 14.55
C ILE A 369 7.18 2.96 13.39
N ALA A 370 6.09 2.21 13.26
CA ALA A 370 5.81 1.34 12.13
C ALA A 370 4.39 1.56 11.63
N ALA A 371 4.07 0.95 10.49
CA ALA A 371 2.71 0.87 9.99
C ALA A 371 2.36 -0.52 9.46
N THR A 372 1.10 -0.89 9.61
CA THR A 372 0.56 -2.05 8.92
C THR A 372 -0.11 -1.62 7.62
N ILE A 373 0.00 -2.45 6.59
CA ILE A 373 -0.71 -2.27 5.32
C ILE A 373 -1.52 -3.53 5.05
N THR A 374 -2.78 -3.36 4.65
CA THR A 374 -3.69 -4.48 4.37
C THR A 374 -3.56 -4.95 2.92
N ALA A 375 -3.98 -6.19 2.65
CA ALA A 375 -4.07 -6.67 1.26
C ALA A 375 -5.09 -5.88 0.44
N HIS A 376 -6.19 -5.43 1.05
CA HIS A 376 -7.28 -4.77 0.33
C HIS A 376 -6.96 -3.30 0.01
N HIS A 377 -6.21 -2.57 0.84
CA HIS A 377 -5.77 -1.20 0.53
C HIS A 377 -4.69 -1.14 -0.55
N LEU A 378 -3.98 -2.24 -0.83
CA LEU A 378 -3.05 -2.32 -1.96
C LEU A 378 -3.74 -2.47 -3.31
N LEU A 379 -5.00 -2.92 -3.31
CA LEU A 379 -5.77 -3.21 -4.51
C LEU A 379 -6.92 -2.23 -4.75
N LEU A 380 -7.67 -1.90 -3.71
CA LEU A 380 -8.87 -1.08 -3.81
C LEU A 380 -8.56 0.41 -3.87
N THR A 381 -9.39 1.14 -4.61
CA THR A 381 -9.51 2.59 -4.63
C THR A 381 -10.92 3.01 -4.24
N THR A 382 -11.17 4.32 -4.13
CA THR A 382 -12.53 4.87 -3.93
C THR A 382 -13.52 4.37 -4.99
N ALA A 383 -13.08 4.15 -6.23
CA ALA A 383 -13.94 3.69 -7.32
C ALA A 383 -14.48 2.26 -7.10
N ASP A 384 -13.75 1.44 -6.34
CA ASP A 384 -14.14 0.05 -6.05
C ASP A 384 -15.11 -0.07 -4.87
N VAL A 385 -15.31 1.03 -4.14
CA VAL A 385 -16.07 1.07 -2.87
C VAL A 385 -17.28 1.99 -2.98
N LEU A 386 -17.11 3.17 -3.57
CA LEU A 386 -18.10 4.25 -3.56
C LEU A 386 -18.72 4.47 -4.95
N ALA A 387 -19.99 4.84 -4.97
CA ALA A 387 -20.63 5.33 -6.18
C ALA A 387 -19.99 6.68 -6.60
N PRO A 388 -19.80 6.94 -7.90
CA PRO A 388 -19.29 8.21 -8.41
C PRO A 388 -20.24 9.39 -8.11
N GLU A 389 -19.73 10.62 -8.11
CA GLU A 389 -20.52 11.84 -7.94
C GLU A 389 -21.51 12.05 -9.10
N GLU A 390 -22.51 12.92 -8.88
CA GLU A 390 -23.34 13.41 -9.98
C GLU A 390 -22.44 13.99 -11.08
N GLY A 391 -22.57 13.45 -12.30
CA GLY A 391 -21.68 13.77 -13.42
C GLY A 391 -20.50 12.80 -13.62
N GLY A 392 -20.45 11.69 -12.86
CA GLY A 392 -19.53 10.57 -13.11
C GLY A 392 -18.10 10.74 -12.59
N LYS A 393 -17.84 11.79 -11.81
CA LYS A 393 -16.50 12.03 -11.22
C LYS A 393 -16.29 11.17 -9.98
N PRO A 394 -15.06 10.69 -9.71
CA PRO A 394 -14.73 10.08 -8.43
C PRO A 394 -15.05 11.03 -7.26
N LEU A 395 -15.44 10.48 -6.10
CA LEU A 395 -15.64 11.28 -4.89
C LEU A 395 -14.31 11.91 -4.48
N GLU A 396 -14.27 13.24 -4.39
CA GLU A 396 -13.09 13.99 -3.95
C GLU A 396 -13.23 14.45 -2.48
N LYS A 397 -12.09 14.87 -1.90
CA LYS A 397 -12.02 15.48 -0.57
C LYS A 397 -12.91 16.73 -0.50
N GLY A 398 -13.45 17.04 0.68
CA GLY A 398 -14.36 18.17 0.93
C GLY A 398 -15.84 17.78 1.16
N SER A 399 -16.13 16.47 1.19
CA SER A 399 -17.47 15.94 1.49
C SER A 399 -17.86 16.13 2.96
N SER A 400 -19.15 16.17 3.29
CA SER A 400 -19.59 16.19 4.69
C SER A 400 -19.35 14.86 5.41
N ALA A 401 -19.22 14.88 6.74
CA ALA A 401 -19.11 13.66 7.54
C ALA A 401 -20.30 12.72 7.29
N GLY A 402 -20.03 11.41 7.17
CA GLY A 402 -21.05 10.40 6.87
C GLY A 402 -21.48 10.33 5.40
N ALA A 403 -20.97 11.20 4.51
CA ALA A 403 -21.39 11.22 3.10
C ALA A 403 -20.86 10.00 2.32
N ALA A 404 -19.67 9.51 2.65
CA ALA A 404 -19.09 8.33 2.02
C ALA A 404 -19.89 7.07 2.36
N GLU A 405 -20.28 6.90 3.62
CA GLU A 405 -21.05 5.76 4.12
C GLU A 405 -22.41 5.62 3.41
N ARG A 406 -23.05 6.74 3.08
CA ARG A 406 -24.32 6.78 2.33
C ARG A 406 -24.18 6.43 0.84
N ARG A 407 -22.94 6.31 0.34
CA ARG A 407 -22.63 6.13 -1.08
C ARG A 407 -21.85 4.85 -1.35
N VAL A 408 -21.82 3.93 -0.40
CA VAL A 408 -21.17 2.63 -0.58
C VAL A 408 -21.88 1.86 -1.70
N LEU A 409 -21.17 1.66 -2.81
CA LEU A 409 -21.62 0.88 -3.96
C LEU A 409 -21.35 -0.61 -3.76
N ASN A 410 -20.17 -0.94 -3.23
CA ASN A 410 -19.78 -2.31 -2.95
C ASN A 410 -19.54 -2.50 -1.45
N PRO A 411 -20.55 -3.00 -0.70
CA PRO A 411 -20.42 -3.21 0.72
C PRO A 411 -19.27 -4.14 1.09
N HIS A 412 -18.99 -5.18 0.31
CA HIS A 412 -17.92 -6.15 0.62
C HIS A 412 -16.51 -5.57 0.53
N ASN A 413 -16.34 -4.47 -0.20
CA ASN A 413 -15.10 -3.69 -0.27
C ASN A 413 -15.06 -2.54 0.75
N PHE A 414 -16.19 -2.22 1.39
CA PHE A 414 -16.26 -1.14 2.37
C PHE A 414 -15.62 -1.52 3.70
N CYS A 415 -14.61 -0.73 4.09
CA CYS A 415 -13.84 -0.82 5.33
C CYS A 415 -13.47 0.57 5.84
N LYS A 416 -12.79 0.60 6.99
CA LYS A 416 -12.32 1.83 7.63
C LYS A 416 -10.87 1.63 8.10
N PRO A 417 -9.92 2.49 7.68
CA PRO A 417 -10.10 3.63 6.80
C PRO A 417 -10.59 3.22 5.42
N ILE A 418 -11.44 4.05 4.81
CA ILE A 418 -11.93 3.76 3.45
C ILE A 418 -10.77 3.78 2.46
N ALA A 419 -10.79 2.89 1.46
CA ALA A 419 -9.86 2.95 0.34
C ALA A 419 -9.84 4.35 -0.29
N LYS A 420 -8.66 4.86 -0.59
CA LYS A 420 -8.43 6.25 -1.02
C LYS A 420 -8.24 6.32 -2.54
N CYS A 421 -7.66 7.41 -3.04
CA CYS A 421 -7.46 7.58 -4.47
C CYS A 421 -6.34 6.67 -5.00
N GLU A 422 -6.21 6.61 -6.32
CA GLU A 422 -5.21 5.80 -6.99
C GLU A 422 -3.78 6.28 -6.67
N GLU A 423 -3.57 7.58 -6.41
CA GLU A 423 -2.28 8.11 -5.97
C GLU A 423 -1.86 7.55 -4.61
N ASP A 424 -2.79 7.48 -3.66
CA ASP A 424 -2.56 6.89 -2.34
C ASP A 424 -2.26 5.39 -2.46
N ARG A 425 -3.07 4.65 -3.25
CA ARG A 425 -2.84 3.22 -3.50
C ARG A 425 -1.47 2.96 -4.11
N ARG A 426 -1.04 3.77 -5.08
CA ARG A 426 0.31 3.70 -5.67
C ARG A 426 1.40 3.99 -4.64
N ALA A 427 1.19 4.95 -3.74
CA ALA A 427 2.14 5.24 -2.68
C ALA A 427 2.35 4.03 -1.74
N LEU A 428 1.26 3.34 -1.36
CA LEU A 428 1.31 2.11 -0.58
C LEU A 428 2.08 0.99 -1.31
N LEU A 429 1.82 0.81 -2.61
CA LEU A 429 2.57 -0.16 -3.42
C LEU A 429 4.05 0.20 -3.53
N ASN A 430 4.38 1.49 -3.69
CA ASN A 430 5.75 1.95 -3.82
C ASN A 430 6.57 1.68 -2.55
N VAL A 431 6.02 1.95 -1.36
CA VAL A 431 6.76 1.70 -0.11
C VAL A 431 7.01 0.20 0.13
N ILE A 432 6.10 -0.66 -0.33
CA ILE A 432 6.30 -2.12 -0.32
C ILE A 432 7.38 -2.53 -1.33
N ARG A 433 7.39 -1.95 -2.54
CA ARG A 433 8.44 -2.19 -3.55
C ARG A 433 9.83 -1.77 -3.05
N GLU A 434 9.90 -0.68 -2.27
CA GLU A 434 11.13 -0.23 -1.59
C GLU A 434 11.64 -1.26 -0.57
N GLY A 435 10.78 -2.14 -0.05
CA GLY A 435 11.12 -3.13 0.98
C GLY A 435 11.42 -2.49 2.34
N ASN A 436 10.79 -1.35 2.64
CA ASN A 436 11.05 -0.61 3.87
C ASN A 436 10.59 -1.42 5.12
N PRO A 437 11.48 -1.67 6.10
CA PRO A 437 11.20 -2.56 7.24
C PRO A 437 10.20 -1.98 8.26
N GLN A 438 9.88 -0.68 8.20
CA GLN A 438 8.86 -0.08 9.07
C GLN A 438 7.43 -0.45 8.64
N PHE A 439 7.24 -1.06 7.46
CA PHE A 439 5.95 -1.44 6.92
C PHE A 439 5.82 -2.96 6.86
N PHE A 440 4.76 -3.50 7.44
CA PHE A 440 4.55 -4.94 7.51
C PHE A 440 3.07 -5.32 7.42
N LEU A 441 2.82 -6.62 7.27
CA LEU A 441 1.49 -7.16 7.15
C LEU A 441 0.66 -6.93 8.43
N GLY A 442 -0.47 -6.25 8.25
CA GLY A 442 -1.63 -6.36 9.13
C GLY A 442 -2.86 -6.44 8.24
N SER A 443 -3.56 -7.57 8.26
CA SER A 443 -4.59 -7.86 7.26
C SER A 443 -5.84 -6.99 7.42
N ASP A 444 -6.08 -6.54 8.66
CA ASP A 444 -7.36 -6.02 9.12
C ASP A 444 -8.51 -6.91 8.63
N SER A 445 -8.30 -8.23 8.69
CA SER A 445 -9.31 -9.19 8.28
C SER A 445 -10.47 -9.11 9.26
N ALA A 446 -11.55 -8.49 8.81
CA ALA A 446 -12.70 -8.08 9.60
C ALA A 446 -13.97 -8.78 9.08
N PRO A 447 -14.21 -10.04 9.49
CA PRO A 447 -15.37 -10.81 9.02
C PRO A 447 -16.67 -10.21 9.55
N HIS A 448 -17.67 -10.16 8.68
CA HIS A 448 -19.05 -9.79 8.98
C HIS A 448 -20.01 -10.70 8.22
N PRO A 449 -21.12 -11.14 8.85
CA PRO A 449 -22.20 -11.82 8.15
C PRO A 449 -22.75 -10.97 7.00
N VAL A 450 -23.19 -11.60 5.91
CA VAL A 450 -23.79 -10.92 4.75
C VAL A 450 -24.92 -9.98 5.16
N THR A 451 -25.77 -10.38 6.12
CA THR A 451 -26.83 -9.51 6.66
C THR A 451 -26.32 -8.18 7.22
N LYS A 452 -25.13 -8.16 7.83
CA LYS A 452 -24.48 -6.93 8.31
C LYS A 452 -23.80 -6.14 7.19
N LYS A 453 -23.36 -6.81 6.12
CA LYS A 453 -22.85 -6.12 4.91
C LYS A 453 -24.00 -5.52 4.09
N ALA A 454 -25.22 -6.05 4.20
CA ALA A 454 -26.40 -5.56 3.51
C ALA A 454 -27.20 -4.49 4.29
N SER A 455 -26.72 -4.04 5.47
CA SER A 455 -27.38 -2.97 6.23
C SER A 455 -27.13 -1.59 5.63
N ASP A 456 -27.89 -0.59 6.09
CA ASP A 456 -27.67 0.83 5.76
C ASP A 456 -27.42 1.64 7.05
N PRO A 457 -26.20 2.15 7.28
CA PRO A 457 -25.00 1.92 6.47
C PRO A 457 -24.49 0.47 6.59
N PRO A 458 -23.71 -0.02 5.61
CA PRO A 458 -23.15 -1.36 5.67
C PRO A 458 -22.05 -1.46 6.73
N ALA A 459 -21.90 -2.63 7.36
CA ALA A 459 -20.80 -2.85 8.29
C ALA A 459 -19.43 -2.75 7.60
N ALA A 460 -18.52 -1.96 8.18
CA ALA A 460 -17.16 -1.77 7.69
C ALA A 460 -16.26 -2.96 8.03
N GLY A 461 -15.61 -3.54 7.02
CA GLY A 461 -14.63 -4.61 7.17
C GLY A 461 -14.54 -5.49 5.93
N VAL A 462 -13.32 -5.90 5.57
CA VAL A 462 -13.04 -6.84 4.48
C VAL A 462 -12.52 -8.15 5.07
N PHE A 463 -13.06 -9.30 4.63
CA PHE A 463 -12.59 -10.60 5.12
C PHE A 463 -11.51 -11.19 4.22
N THR A 464 -10.25 -11.03 4.61
CA THR A 464 -9.09 -11.45 3.81
C THR A 464 -8.42 -12.74 4.31
N GLN A 465 -8.67 -13.15 5.57
CA GLN A 465 -7.94 -14.24 6.21
C GLN A 465 -7.80 -15.53 5.38
N PRO A 466 -8.85 -16.08 4.73
CA PRO A 466 -8.81 -17.40 4.11
C PRO A 466 -7.74 -17.59 3.03
N PHE A 467 -7.37 -16.51 2.34
CA PHE A 467 -6.45 -16.53 1.20
C PHE A 467 -5.40 -15.41 1.29
N LEU A 468 -5.09 -14.96 2.52
CA LEU A 468 -4.30 -13.76 2.77
C LEU A 468 -2.97 -13.72 2.00
N LEU A 469 -2.12 -14.75 2.14
CA LEU A 469 -0.84 -14.79 1.43
C LEU A 469 -0.99 -15.04 -0.08
N ALA A 470 -2.08 -15.65 -0.54
CA ALA A 470 -2.38 -15.75 -1.97
C ALA A 470 -2.73 -14.38 -2.58
N TYR A 471 -3.54 -13.56 -1.88
CA TYR A 471 -3.82 -12.18 -2.30
C TYR A 471 -2.53 -11.36 -2.39
N LEU A 472 -1.68 -11.43 -1.35
CA LEU A 472 -0.43 -10.67 -1.34
C LEU A 472 0.54 -11.15 -2.41
N ALA A 473 0.65 -12.46 -2.66
CA ALA A 473 1.48 -12.97 -3.75
C ALA A 473 1.03 -12.44 -5.11
N ASP A 474 -0.28 -12.43 -5.39
CA ASP A 474 -0.83 -11.89 -6.63
C ASP A 474 -0.55 -10.38 -6.76
N ILE A 475 -0.80 -9.61 -5.69
CA ILE A 475 -0.55 -8.16 -5.64
C ILE A 475 0.94 -7.85 -5.85
N PHE A 476 1.83 -8.52 -5.11
CA PHE A 476 3.28 -8.26 -5.18
C PHE A 476 3.86 -8.72 -6.51
N ALA A 477 3.36 -9.80 -7.09
CA ALA A 477 3.76 -10.25 -8.44
C ALA A 477 3.35 -9.23 -9.51
N ARG A 478 2.10 -8.74 -9.48
CA ARG A 478 1.64 -7.67 -10.40
C ARG A 478 2.41 -6.37 -10.20
N ALA A 479 2.79 -6.06 -8.96
CA ALA A 479 3.62 -4.92 -8.63
C ALA A 479 5.12 -5.17 -8.89
N GLY A 480 5.53 -6.32 -9.41
CA GLY A 480 6.94 -6.61 -9.75
C GLY A 480 7.89 -6.63 -8.55
N CYS A 481 7.41 -6.99 -7.36
CA CYS A 481 8.16 -7.02 -6.11
C CYS A 481 7.86 -8.25 -5.24
N LEU A 482 7.58 -9.40 -5.86
CA LEU A 482 7.29 -10.66 -5.14
C LEU A 482 8.41 -11.07 -4.17
N ASP A 483 9.67 -10.71 -4.46
CA ASP A 483 10.83 -10.91 -3.60
C ASP A 483 10.72 -10.19 -2.24
N LYS A 484 9.91 -9.12 -2.16
CA LYS A 484 9.69 -8.36 -0.91
C LYS A 484 8.66 -8.99 0.02
N LEU A 485 7.88 -9.95 -0.45
CA LEU A 485 6.77 -10.54 0.31
C LEU A 485 7.26 -11.19 1.62
N ARG A 486 8.41 -11.88 1.58
CA ARG A 486 9.00 -12.49 2.78
C ARG A 486 9.26 -11.45 3.88
N GLY A 487 9.91 -10.35 3.53
CA GLY A 487 10.19 -9.27 4.47
C GLY A 487 8.90 -8.70 5.08
N PHE A 488 7.96 -8.33 4.21
CA PHE A 488 6.69 -7.72 4.58
C PHE A 488 5.81 -8.61 5.48
N ALA A 489 5.70 -9.90 5.14
CA ALA A 489 4.76 -10.81 5.79
C ALA A 489 5.38 -11.68 6.90
N CYS A 490 6.70 -11.80 7.00
CA CYS A 490 7.34 -12.75 7.92
C CYS A 490 8.45 -12.17 8.82
N GLU A 491 9.05 -11.02 8.47
CA GLU A 491 10.30 -10.57 9.10
C GLU A 491 10.22 -9.18 9.73
N ASN A 492 9.63 -8.21 9.02
CA ASN A 492 9.60 -6.81 9.41
C ASN A 492 8.93 -6.60 10.78
N ALA A 493 7.75 -7.22 10.99
CA ALA A 493 7.05 -7.18 12.26
C ALA A 493 7.90 -7.78 13.40
N ALA A 494 8.55 -8.92 13.15
CA ALA A 494 9.39 -9.58 14.14
C ALA A 494 10.52 -8.65 14.63
N ALA A 495 11.17 -7.96 13.69
CA ALA A 495 12.21 -6.97 13.98
C ALA A 495 11.67 -5.78 14.79
N PHE A 496 10.53 -5.21 14.40
CA PHE A 496 9.93 -4.06 15.09
C PHE A 496 9.53 -4.39 16.54
N PHE A 497 8.84 -5.51 16.76
CA PHE A 497 8.42 -5.91 18.10
C PHE A 497 9.56 -6.49 18.93
N GLY A 498 10.69 -6.86 18.32
CA GLY A 498 11.81 -7.53 19.01
C GLY A 498 11.47 -8.97 19.40
N ILE A 499 10.63 -9.63 18.60
CA ILE A 499 10.23 -11.04 18.79
C ILE A 499 11.04 -11.93 17.84
N PRO A 500 11.19 -13.24 18.15
CA PRO A 500 11.99 -14.13 17.30
C PRO A 500 11.52 -14.14 15.85
N LYS A 501 12.47 -13.98 14.92
CA LYS A 501 12.27 -14.21 13.49
C LYS A 501 11.95 -15.69 13.28
N LYS A 502 11.03 -15.98 12.36
CA LYS A 502 10.70 -17.34 11.96
C LYS A 502 11.67 -17.81 10.88
N GLU A 503 12.14 -19.03 11.02
CA GLU A 503 13.00 -19.71 10.06
C GLU A 503 12.26 -20.88 9.42
N LEU A 504 12.73 -21.31 8.25
CA LEU A 504 12.28 -22.56 7.65
C LEU A 504 13.00 -23.70 8.39
N ILE A 505 12.24 -24.48 9.15
CA ILE A 505 12.74 -25.57 9.98
C ILE A 505 12.16 -26.87 9.45
N GLU A 506 13.02 -27.87 9.19
CA GLU A 506 12.61 -29.16 8.64
C GLU A 506 11.43 -29.77 9.44
N GLY A 507 10.36 -30.13 8.74
CA GLY A 507 9.13 -30.69 9.32
C GLY A 507 8.18 -29.67 9.97
N ALA A 508 8.57 -28.40 10.15
CA ALA A 508 7.69 -27.35 10.64
C ALA A 508 6.83 -26.77 9.51
N ASP A 509 5.64 -26.27 9.81
CA ASP A 509 4.77 -25.64 8.80
C ASP A 509 5.46 -24.46 8.10
N CYS A 510 5.35 -24.45 6.78
CA CYS A 510 5.71 -23.34 5.91
C CYS A 510 4.59 -23.08 4.90
N VAL A 511 4.69 -21.97 4.19
CA VAL A 511 3.77 -21.60 3.12
C VAL A 511 4.48 -21.77 1.78
N VAL A 512 3.88 -22.55 0.90
CA VAL A 512 4.31 -22.64 -0.50
C VAL A 512 3.31 -21.85 -1.34
N LEU A 513 3.80 -20.79 -1.97
CA LEU A 513 3.09 -19.98 -2.93
C LEU A 513 3.44 -20.46 -4.34
N GLU A 514 2.44 -20.84 -5.12
CA GLU A 514 2.63 -21.33 -6.48
C GLU A 514 1.76 -20.53 -7.44
N ARG A 515 2.30 -20.24 -8.62
CA ARG A 515 1.55 -19.58 -9.69
C ARG A 515 0.56 -20.53 -10.37
N THR A 516 -0.44 -20.96 -9.61
CA THR A 516 -1.53 -21.84 -10.04
C THR A 516 -2.83 -21.05 -9.92
N PRO A 517 -3.45 -20.63 -11.03
CA PRO A 517 -4.67 -19.84 -10.96
C PRO A 517 -5.82 -20.57 -10.30
N PHE A 518 -6.61 -19.87 -9.50
CA PHE A 518 -7.85 -20.40 -8.93
C PHE A 518 -8.90 -19.31 -8.74
N SER A 519 -10.18 -19.70 -8.76
CA SER A 519 -11.28 -18.80 -8.45
C SER A 519 -11.54 -18.77 -6.94
N VAL A 520 -11.57 -17.57 -6.36
CA VAL A 520 -11.91 -17.39 -4.94
C VAL A 520 -13.35 -17.85 -4.71
N PRO A 521 -13.61 -18.78 -3.77
CA PRO A 521 -14.97 -19.21 -3.44
C PRO A 521 -15.86 -18.02 -3.05
N LYS A 522 -17.16 -18.11 -3.40
CA LYS A 522 -18.13 -17.08 -3.04
C LYS A 522 -18.37 -16.98 -1.53
N VAL A 523 -18.26 -18.11 -0.84
CA VAL A 523 -18.47 -18.25 0.60
C VAL A 523 -17.42 -19.21 1.15
N VAL A 524 -16.88 -18.88 2.32
CA VAL A 524 -15.84 -19.66 3.01
C VAL A 524 -16.23 -20.03 4.45
N CYS A 525 -17.18 -19.31 5.03
CA CYS A 525 -17.72 -19.54 6.36
C CYS A 525 -19.25 -19.50 6.27
N GLY A 526 -19.93 -20.54 6.76
CA GLY A 526 -21.39 -20.67 6.68
C GLY A 526 -21.87 -21.31 5.36
N VAL A 527 -23.17 -21.17 5.08
CA VAL A 527 -23.83 -21.73 3.90
C VAL A 527 -24.29 -20.58 3.01
N GLU A 528 -24.00 -20.64 1.71
CA GLU A 528 -24.41 -19.62 0.75
C GLU A 528 -25.94 -19.43 0.77
N GLY A 529 -26.40 -18.18 0.95
CA GLY A 529 -27.81 -17.83 1.02
C GLY A 529 -28.43 -17.97 2.42
N SER A 530 -27.66 -18.30 3.45
CA SER A 530 -28.16 -18.40 4.84
C SER A 530 -28.42 -17.05 5.51
N GLY A 531 -27.80 -15.98 5.00
CA GLY A 531 -27.75 -14.65 5.62
C GLY A 531 -26.72 -14.50 6.74
N SER A 532 -26.20 -15.61 7.27
CA SER A 532 -25.15 -15.63 8.31
C SER A 532 -23.76 -15.92 7.76
N GLU A 533 -23.64 -16.23 6.47
CA GLU A 533 -22.36 -16.53 5.84
C GLU A 533 -21.42 -15.31 5.76
N VAL A 534 -20.12 -15.59 5.64
CA VAL A 534 -19.08 -14.58 5.46
C VAL A 534 -18.47 -14.72 4.08
N VAL A 535 -18.50 -13.63 3.33
CA VAL A 535 -17.96 -13.52 1.96
C VAL A 535 -16.50 -13.09 2.04
N PRO A 536 -15.57 -13.83 1.41
CA PRO A 536 -14.16 -13.44 1.39
C PRO A 536 -13.94 -12.28 0.40
N PHE A 537 -12.82 -11.57 0.58
CA PHE A 537 -12.35 -10.58 -0.38
C PHE A 537 -12.23 -11.18 -1.79
N LEU A 538 -12.55 -10.41 -2.84
CA LEU A 538 -12.47 -10.87 -4.23
C LEU A 538 -13.26 -12.17 -4.53
N ALA A 539 -14.30 -12.47 -3.76
CA ALA A 539 -15.21 -13.59 -4.01
C ALA A 539 -15.62 -13.69 -5.50
N GLY A 540 -15.43 -14.88 -6.09
CA GLY A 540 -15.71 -15.16 -7.50
C GLY A 540 -14.67 -14.64 -8.51
N SER A 541 -13.68 -13.87 -8.06
CA SER A 541 -12.57 -13.41 -8.92
C SER A 541 -11.48 -14.48 -9.03
N GLU A 542 -10.63 -14.39 -10.05
CA GLU A 542 -9.47 -15.26 -10.22
C GLU A 542 -8.21 -14.64 -9.58
N LEU A 543 -7.46 -15.45 -8.82
CA LEU A 543 -6.10 -15.14 -8.38
C LEU A 543 -5.12 -15.98 -9.16
N CYS A 544 -3.94 -15.45 -9.50
CA CYS A 544 -2.91 -16.22 -10.21
C CYS A 544 -2.05 -17.10 -9.30
N PHE A 545 -2.14 -16.92 -7.98
CA PHE A 545 -1.34 -17.64 -6.99
C PHE A 545 -2.22 -18.41 -6.01
N THR A 546 -1.85 -19.65 -5.72
CA THR A 546 -2.36 -20.42 -4.57
C THR A 546 -1.36 -20.36 -3.42
N ALA A 547 -1.86 -20.42 -2.19
CA ALA A 547 -1.06 -20.61 -0.98
C ALA A 547 -1.42 -21.95 -0.34
N SER A 548 -0.42 -22.76 -0.03
CA SER A 548 -0.59 -24.03 0.67
C SER A 548 0.28 -24.06 1.92
N VAL A 549 -0.28 -24.58 3.02
CA VAL A 549 0.49 -24.83 4.24
C VAL A 549 0.91 -26.27 4.26
N VAL A 550 2.21 -26.52 4.26
CA VAL A 550 2.81 -27.85 4.24
C VAL A 550 4.00 -27.90 5.20
N PRO A 551 4.35 -29.09 5.73
CA PRO A 551 5.61 -29.27 6.44
C PRO A 551 6.78 -28.93 5.52
N PHE A 552 7.70 -28.10 6.00
CA PHE A 552 8.88 -27.70 5.25
C PHE A 552 9.81 -28.89 5.04
N SER A 553 10.32 -29.00 3.82
CA SER A 553 11.51 -29.76 3.50
C SER A 553 12.38 -28.98 2.53
N ALA A 554 13.70 -29.17 2.60
CA ALA A 554 14.63 -28.50 1.70
C ALA A 554 14.33 -28.75 0.19
N ALA A 555 13.66 -29.87 -0.14
CA ALA A 555 13.24 -30.18 -1.51
C ALA A 555 12.17 -29.20 -2.05
N LEU A 556 11.36 -28.59 -1.18
CA LEU A 556 10.37 -27.60 -1.59
C LEU A 556 11.01 -26.36 -2.24
N GLU A 557 12.20 -25.97 -1.79
CA GLU A 557 12.95 -24.82 -2.32
C GLU A 557 13.58 -25.12 -3.69
N THR A 558 13.96 -26.38 -3.96
CA THR A 558 14.62 -26.78 -5.21
C THR A 558 13.63 -27.21 -6.29
N GLY A 559 12.34 -27.33 -5.97
CA GLY A 559 11.31 -27.73 -6.92
C GLY A 559 11.35 -29.22 -7.29
N GLN A 560 12.09 -30.03 -6.54
CA GLN A 560 12.28 -31.48 -6.79
C GLN A 560 11.24 -32.35 -6.07
#